data_AF-S2YNM7-F1
#
_entry.id   AF-S2YNM7-F1
#
_cell.length_a   1.000
_cell.length_b   1.000
_cell.length_c   1.000
_cell.angle_alpha   90.00
_cell.angle_beta   90.00
_cell.angle_gamma   90.00
#
_symmetry.space_group_name_H-M   'P 1'
#
loop_
_entity.id
_entity.type
_entity.pdbx_description
1 polymer ?
#
loop_
_entity_poly.entity_id
_entity_poly.type
_entity_poly.pdbx_seq_one_letter_code
_entity_poly.pdbx_strand_id
1 'polypeptide(L)'
;MTSCGTPAASATTARSPWSTASAPTTPSPRGLLHFANGPVEVLVNLTTEPVPLPSGARMPAASTAVSDQLPAEAAIWFVRE
;
A
#
# COMPACT_ATOMS: atom_id res chain seq x y z
N MET A 1 14.93 -27.03 -50.55
CA MET A 1 14.20 -25.93 -49.89
C MET A 1 13.24 -26.55 -48.89
N THR A 2 13.60 -26.59 -47.62
CA THR A 2 12.76 -27.16 -46.56
C THR A 2 12.68 -26.12 -45.45
N SER A 3 11.52 -25.48 -45.34
CA SER A 3 11.26 -24.39 -44.41
C SER A 3 11.15 -24.91 -42.98
N CYS A 4 11.89 -24.29 -42.06
CA CYS A 4 11.83 -24.53 -40.62
C CYS A 4 10.61 -23.78 -40.06
N GLY A 5 9.66 -24.48 -39.44
CA GLY A 5 8.50 -23.88 -38.79
C GLY A 5 8.85 -23.38 -37.39
N THR A 6 8.68 -22.08 -37.14
CA THR A 6 8.84 -21.47 -35.81
C THR A 6 7.54 -21.65 -35.00
N PRO A 7 7.58 -22.16 -33.75
CA PRO A 7 6.40 -22.14 -32.89
C PRO A 7 6.15 -20.73 -32.35
N ALA A 8 4.93 -20.22 -32.56
CA ALA A 8 4.48 -18.96 -31.98
C ALA A 8 4.40 -19.09 -30.45
N ALA A 9 5.30 -18.42 -29.73
CA ALA A 9 5.22 -18.29 -28.29
C ALA A 9 3.94 -17.51 -27.94
N SER A 10 3.03 -18.15 -27.22
CA SER A 10 1.87 -17.49 -26.64
C SER A 10 2.35 -16.48 -25.59
N ALA A 11 2.21 -15.20 -25.90
CA ALA A 11 2.46 -14.13 -24.94
C ALA A 11 1.35 -14.17 -23.88
N THR A 12 1.62 -14.83 -22.75
CA THR A 12 0.85 -14.63 -21.52
C THR A 12 1.05 -13.18 -21.12
N THR A 13 0.05 -12.34 -21.39
CA THR A 13 -0.04 -10.99 -20.83
C THR A 13 -0.07 -11.13 -19.31
N ALA A 14 1.07 -10.86 -18.66
CA ALA A 14 1.10 -10.62 -17.23
C ALA A 14 0.22 -9.40 -16.97
N ARG A 15 -1.01 -9.61 -16.49
CA ARG A 15 -1.77 -8.51 -15.89
C ARG A 15 -0.97 -8.09 -14.68
N SER A 16 -0.38 -6.90 -14.77
CA SER A 16 0.16 -6.22 -13.62
C SER A 16 -0.95 -6.12 -12.56
N PRO A 17 -0.80 -6.73 -11.37
CA PRO A 17 -1.81 -6.65 -10.33
C PRO A 17 -1.99 -5.22 -9.81
N TRP A 18 -1.02 -4.35 -10.09
CA TRP A 18 -1.07 -2.92 -9.84
C TRP A 18 -1.82 -2.19 -10.95
N SER A 19 -3.08 -2.56 -11.20
CA SER A 19 -3.96 -1.61 -11.87
C SER A 19 -4.04 -0.36 -10.99
N THR A 20 -3.80 0.80 -11.60
CA THR A 20 -3.83 2.14 -10.99
C THR A 20 -5.22 2.45 -10.44
N ALA A 21 -5.62 1.79 -9.36
CA ALA A 21 -6.68 2.29 -8.52
C ALA A 21 -6.12 3.57 -7.91
N SER A 22 -6.55 4.72 -8.43
CA SER A 22 -6.42 5.97 -7.70
C SER A 22 -7.28 5.80 -6.45
N ALA A 23 -6.66 5.36 -5.35
CA ALA A 23 -7.32 5.36 -4.06
C ALA A 23 -7.79 6.80 -3.81
N PRO A 24 -9.04 7.02 -3.37
CA PRO A 24 -9.49 8.36 -3.03
C PRO A 24 -8.56 8.90 -1.94
N THR A 25 -7.76 9.90 -2.27
CA THR A 25 -6.87 10.55 -1.31
C THR A 25 -7.74 11.39 -0.37
N THR A 26 -8.08 10.83 0.79
CA THR A 26 -8.69 11.60 1.87
C THR A 26 -7.69 12.67 2.30
N PRO A 27 -8.07 13.95 2.44
CA PRO A 27 -7.15 15.00 2.81
C PRO A 27 -6.56 14.70 4.19
N SER A 28 -5.31 14.28 4.20
CA SER A 28 -4.55 14.01 5.41
C SER A 28 -3.88 15.30 5.88
N PRO A 29 -3.69 15.50 7.19
CA PRO A 29 -2.84 16.59 7.71
C PRO A 29 -1.49 16.61 6.97
N ARG A 30 -0.92 17.79 6.71
CA ARG A 30 0.31 17.93 5.89
C ARG A 30 1.38 16.91 6.34
N GLY A 31 1.85 16.10 5.39
CA GLY A 31 2.89 15.10 5.62
C GLY A 31 2.38 13.76 6.17
N LEU A 32 1.08 13.58 6.33
CA LEU A 32 0.47 12.26 6.46
C LEU A 32 -0.11 11.84 5.12
N LEU A 33 0.01 10.56 4.82
CA LEU A 33 -0.56 9.96 3.63
C LEU A 33 -1.43 8.78 4.08
N HIS A 34 -2.68 8.81 3.68
CA HIS A 34 -3.69 7.82 4.07
C HIS A 34 -4.32 7.23 2.82
N PHE A 35 -4.27 5.91 2.72
CA PHE A 35 -4.90 5.15 1.63
C PHE A 35 -5.79 4.05 2.20
N ALA A 36 -6.87 3.77 1.49
CA ALA A 36 -7.75 2.65 1.77
C ALA A 36 -7.83 1.74 0.53
N ASN A 37 -7.71 0.42 0.75
CA ASN A 37 -7.92 -0.61 -0.26
C ASN A 37 -8.78 -1.73 0.32
N GLY A 38 -10.10 -1.61 0.14
CA GLY A 38 -11.07 -2.50 0.76
C GLY A 38 -11.02 -2.38 2.29
N PRO A 39 -10.91 -3.49 3.06
CA PRO A 39 -10.90 -3.45 4.53
C PRO A 39 -9.55 -3.01 5.12
N VAL A 40 -8.51 -2.88 4.29
CA VAL A 40 -7.16 -2.48 4.74
C VAL A 40 -6.94 -1.00 4.47
N GLU A 41 -6.59 -0.29 5.53
CA GLU A 41 -6.10 1.09 5.49
C GLU A 41 -4.59 1.11 5.71
N VAL A 42 -3.94 2.09 5.09
CA VAL A 42 -2.50 2.34 5.20
C VAL A 42 -2.31 3.79 5.61
N LEU A 43 -1.61 4.03 6.71
CA LEU A 43 -1.20 5.36 7.14
C LEU A 43 0.32 5.44 7.10
N VAL A 44 0.84 6.44 6.41
CA VAL A 44 2.27 6.73 6.31
C VAL A 44 2.53 8.11 6.89
N ASN A 45 3.45 8.17 7.85
CA ASN A 45 3.95 9.41 8.41
C ASN A 45 5.19 9.84 7.64
N LEU A 46 5.07 10.87 6.81
CA LEU A 46 6.17 11.47 6.05
C LEU A 46 6.73 12.72 6.77
N THR A 47 6.31 12.96 8.01
CA THR A 47 6.86 14.04 8.84
C THR A 47 8.04 13.55 9.66
N THR A 48 8.72 14.47 10.33
CA THR A 48 9.83 14.19 11.27
C THR A 48 9.36 13.91 12.69
N GLU A 49 8.08 14.10 12.98
CA GLU A 49 7.51 13.97 14.32
C GLU A 49 6.60 12.73 14.40
N PRO A 50 6.61 11.98 15.51
CA PRO A 50 5.65 10.91 15.72
C PRO A 50 4.20 11.41 15.71
N VAL A 51 3.28 10.61 15.17
CA VAL A 51 1.84 10.94 15.17
C VAL A 51 1.02 9.90 15.93
N PRO A 52 -0.07 10.30 16.61
CA PRO A 52 -0.95 9.35 17.29
C PRO A 52 -1.51 8.30 16.33
N LEU A 53 -1.59 7.05 16.81
CA LEU A 53 -2.23 5.99 16.04
C LEU A 53 -3.75 6.17 15.99
N PRO A 54 -4.41 5.73 14.90
CA PRO A 54 -5.86 5.67 14.85
C PRO A 54 -6.39 4.70 15.91
N SER A 55 -7.31 5.20 16.76
CA SER A 55 -7.97 4.40 17.79
C SER A 55 -8.94 3.38 17.19
N GLY A 56 -9.13 2.24 17.86
CA GLY A 56 -10.11 1.22 17.44
C GLY A 56 -9.72 0.46 16.18
N ALA A 57 -8.43 0.45 15.85
CA ALA A 57 -7.88 -0.24 14.70
C ALA A 57 -7.04 -1.45 15.13
N ARG A 58 -7.17 -2.57 14.41
CA ARG A 58 -6.25 -3.70 14.53
C ARG A 58 -5.12 -3.53 13.53
N MET A 59 -3.88 -3.54 14.01
CA MET A 59 -2.68 -3.34 13.19
C MET A 59 -2.01 -4.68 12.83
N PRO A 60 -2.31 -5.30 11.67
CA PRO A 60 -1.64 -6.50 11.19
C PRO A 60 -0.16 -6.30 10.88
N ALA A 61 0.27 -5.10 10.46
CA ALA A 61 1.65 -4.85 10.09
C ALA A 61 2.08 -3.39 10.29
N ALA A 62 3.37 -3.22 10.53
CA ALA A 62 4.05 -1.94 10.59
C ALA A 62 5.43 -2.07 9.92
N SER A 63 5.93 -1.00 9.31
CA SER A 63 7.25 -0.98 8.69
C SER A 63 8.40 -0.95 9.71
N THR A 64 8.09 -0.62 10.96
CA THR A 64 9.02 -0.55 12.09
C THR A 64 8.27 -0.91 13.39
N ALA A 65 8.99 -0.99 14.51
CA ALA A 65 8.37 -1.15 15.82
C ALA A 65 7.49 0.07 16.15
N VAL A 66 6.24 -0.20 16.51
CA VAL A 66 5.21 0.81 16.79
C VAL A 66 4.59 0.49 18.14
N SER A 67 4.47 1.49 19.01
CA SER A 67 3.75 1.40 20.29
C SER A 67 2.43 2.19 20.22
N ASP A 68 2.41 3.40 20.79
CA ASP A 68 1.22 4.25 20.91
C ASP A 68 1.15 5.33 19.81
N GLN A 69 2.27 5.54 19.11
CA GLN A 69 2.44 6.53 18.06
C GLN A 69 3.11 5.89 16.85
N LEU A 70 2.71 6.34 15.66
CA LEU A 70 3.40 6.06 14.41
C LEU A 70 4.66 6.93 14.33
N PRO A 71 5.87 6.35 14.31
CA PRO A 71 7.10 7.11 14.20
C PRO A 71 7.18 7.95 12.92
N ALA A 72 8.12 8.89 12.91
CA ALA A 72 8.52 9.58 11.69
C ALA A 72 8.96 8.58 10.61
N GLU A 73 8.66 8.90 9.35
CA GLU A 73 9.06 8.12 8.18
C GLU A 73 8.62 6.63 8.22
N ALA A 74 7.52 6.34 8.93
CA ALA A 74 7.01 4.99 9.13
C ALA A 74 5.61 4.79 8.51
N ALA A 75 5.28 3.53 8.22
CA ALA A 75 3.99 3.12 7.71
C ALA A 75 3.34 2.05 8.60
N ILE A 76 2.01 2.11 8.72
CA ILE A 76 1.20 1.06 9.34
C ILE A 76 0.10 0.62 8.39
N TRP A 77 -0.21 -0.66 8.45
CA TRP A 77 -1.39 -1.27 7.83
C TRP A 77 -2.35 -1.65 8.94
N PHE A 78 -3.60 -1.23 8.82
CA PHE A 78 -4.62 -1.47 9.82
C PHE A 78 -5.97 -1.80 9.19
N VAL A 79 -6.79 -2.50 9.96
CA VAL A 79 -8.20 -2.76 9.65
C VAL A 79 -9.02 -2.15 10.77
N ARG A 80 -10.19 -1.61 10.45
CA ARG A 80 -11.17 -1.17 11.45
C ARG A 80 -12.20 -2.28 11.66
N GLU A 81 -12.62 -2.46 12.91
CA GLU A 81 -13.74 -3.34 13.26
C GLU A 81 -15.08 -2.59 13.16
#